data_AF-A0A1I4WBX2-F1
#
_entry.id   AF-A0A1I4WBX2-F1
#
_cell.length_a   1.000
_cell.length_b   1.000
_cell.length_c   1.000
_cell.angle_alpha   90.00
_cell.angle_beta   90.00
_cell.angle_gamma   90.00
#
_symmetry.space_group_name_H-M   'P 1'
#
loop_
_entity.id
_entity.type
_entity.pdbx_description
1 polymer ?
#
loop_
_entity_poly.entity_id
_entity_poly.type
_entity_poly.pdbx_seq_one_letter_code
_entity_poly.pdbx_strand_id
1 'polypeptide(L)'
;MCCKMLTAATAVMLMMTAGCSTLERVVYRPDINQGNYLVASDIAKVHTGMTQQQVTYILGSPLMTDPFGSSTWYYVFRQEPGHKPVTQQTLKLTFDSNGNLTAIDNRPRLTSQKN
;
A
#
# COMPACT_ATOMS: atom_id res chain seq x y z
N MET A 1 6.76 -18.40 -54.86
CA MET A 1 5.48 -18.45 -54.09
C MET A 1 5.67 -18.90 -52.65
N CYS A 2 6.58 -19.85 -52.35
CA CYS A 2 6.83 -20.36 -50.98
C CYS A 2 7.20 -19.28 -49.94
N CYS A 3 8.10 -18.33 -50.26
CA CYS A 3 8.50 -17.29 -49.31
C CYS A 3 7.36 -16.36 -48.88
N LYS A 4 6.39 -16.07 -49.76
CA LYS A 4 5.22 -15.21 -49.45
C LYS A 4 4.25 -15.89 -48.49
N MET A 5 4.09 -17.21 -48.60
CA MET A 5 3.28 -18.03 -47.70
C MET A 5 3.92 -18.14 -46.31
N LEU A 6 5.25 -18.25 -46.25
CA LEU A 6 5.99 -18.29 -44.99
C LEU A 6 5.89 -16.97 -44.21
N THR A 7 5.92 -15.83 -44.91
CA THR A 7 5.75 -14.50 -44.29
C THR A 7 4.33 -14.28 -43.80
N ALA A 8 3.33 -14.77 -44.54
CA ALA A 8 1.93 -14.70 -44.12
C ALA A 8 1.68 -15.53 -42.85
N ALA A 9 2.24 -16.75 -42.77
CA ALA A 9 2.08 -17.62 -41.61
C ALA A 9 2.71 -17.04 -40.33
N THR A 10 3.90 -16.41 -40.45
CA THR A 10 4.55 -15.74 -39.31
C THR A 10 3.78 -14.51 -38.85
N ALA A 11 3.21 -13.72 -39.76
CA ALA A 11 2.39 -12.56 -39.41
C ALA A 11 1.11 -12.95 -38.66
N VAL A 12 0.42 -14.02 -39.09
CA VAL A 12 -0.78 -14.53 -38.39
C VAL A 12 -0.43 -15.05 -36.99
N MET A 13 0.70 -15.74 -36.85
CA MET A 13 1.14 -16.24 -35.54
C MET A 13 1.46 -15.12 -34.56
N LEU A 14 2.07 -14.01 -35.01
CA LEU A 14 2.30 -12.83 -34.16
C LEU A 14 0.98 -12.18 -33.70
N MET A 15 -0.02 -12.07 -34.58
CA MET A 15 -1.33 -11.49 -34.22
C MET A 15 -2.06 -12.33 -33.16
N MET A 16 -1.98 -13.66 -33.26
CA MET A 16 -2.61 -14.56 -32.28
C MET A 16 -1.99 -14.44 -30.88
N THR A 17 -0.72 -14.05 -30.77
CA THR A 17 -0.03 -13.87 -29.48
C THR A 17 -0.20 -12.48 -28.85
N ALA A 18 -0.75 -11.49 -29.57
CA ALA A 18 -0.86 -10.12 -29.08
C ALA A 18 -1.93 -9.90 -27.99
N GLY A 19 -2.79 -10.89 -27.72
CA GLY A 19 -3.91 -10.79 -26.79
C GLY A 19 -3.60 -11.04 -25.31
N CYS A 20 -2.44 -11.60 -24.96
CA CYS A 20 -2.21 -12.12 -23.60
C CYS A 20 -1.79 -11.09 -22.54
N SER A 21 -1.47 -9.84 -22.90
CA SER A 21 -0.94 -8.87 -21.90
C SER A 21 -1.25 -7.40 -22.20
N THR A 22 -1.66 -7.08 -23.42
CA THR A 22 -1.92 -5.69 -23.85
C THR A 22 -3.25 -5.15 -23.33
N LEU A 23 -4.18 -6.03 -22.95
CA LEU A 23 -5.52 -5.69 -22.49
C LEU A 23 -5.65 -5.51 -20.98
N GLU A 24 -4.61 -5.78 -20.18
CA GLU A 24 -4.69 -5.61 -18.73
C GLU A 24 -5.13 -4.20 -18.35
N ARG A 25 -4.58 -3.17 -18.99
CA ARG A 25 -4.94 -1.76 -18.74
C ARG A 25 -6.30 -1.33 -19.29
N VAL A 26 -6.96 -2.17 -20.09
CA VAL A 26 -8.23 -1.85 -20.76
C VAL A 26 -9.43 -2.31 -19.91
N VAL A 27 -9.23 -3.35 -19.08
CA VAL A 27 -10.30 -3.85 -18.19
C VAL A 27 -10.42 -2.97 -16.95
N TYR A 28 -11.66 -2.70 -16.54
CA TYR A 28 -11.93 -1.95 -15.31
C TYR A 28 -11.40 -2.70 -14.09
N ARG A 29 -10.59 -2.01 -13.29
CA ARG A 29 -10.07 -2.48 -12.01
C ARG A 29 -10.48 -1.47 -10.94
N PRO A 30 -11.33 -1.84 -9.97
CA PRO A 30 -11.70 -0.95 -8.86
C PRO A 30 -10.49 -0.53 -8.04
N ASP A 31 -10.53 0.69 -7.53
CA ASP A 31 -9.53 1.18 -6.57
C ASP A 31 -9.68 0.46 -5.23
N ILE A 32 -8.56 0.04 -4.65
CA ILE A 32 -8.51 -0.65 -3.37
C ILE A 32 -7.85 0.26 -2.33
N ASN A 33 -8.61 0.65 -1.32
CA ASN A 33 -8.12 1.38 -0.15
C ASN A 33 -8.15 0.45 1.06
N GLN A 34 -7.03 0.36 1.78
CA GLN A 34 -6.86 -0.55 2.90
C GLN A 34 -6.19 0.13 4.09
N GLY A 35 -6.65 -0.24 5.28
CA GLY A 35 -6.05 0.15 6.54
C GLY A 35 -6.63 1.44 7.13
N ASN A 36 -5.86 2.11 8.00
CA ASN A 36 -6.29 3.30 8.71
C ASN A 36 -6.09 4.54 7.83
N TYR A 37 -7.10 5.40 7.72
CA TYR A 37 -6.97 6.66 7.01
C TYR A 37 -6.12 7.64 7.84
N LEU A 38 -5.07 8.19 7.25
CA LEU A 38 -4.08 9.00 7.95
C LEU A 38 -4.01 10.40 7.35
N VAL A 39 -4.44 11.40 8.12
CA VAL A 39 -4.36 12.81 7.73
C VAL A 39 -3.17 13.46 8.42
N ALA A 40 -2.38 14.23 7.68
CA ALA A 40 -1.18 14.91 8.22
C ALA A 40 -1.48 15.78 9.44
N SER A 41 -2.66 16.42 9.48
CA SER A 41 -3.10 17.23 10.63
C SER A 41 -3.35 16.41 11.89
N ASP A 42 -3.78 15.15 11.77
CA ASP A 42 -4.05 14.29 12.92
C ASP A 42 -2.77 13.64 13.43
N ILE A 43 -1.88 13.24 12.51
CA ILE A 43 -0.53 12.76 12.88
C ILE A 43 0.23 13.85 13.64
N ALA A 44 0.13 15.11 13.21
CA ALA A 44 0.81 16.23 13.85
C ALA A 44 0.33 16.51 15.28
N LYS A 45 -0.89 16.08 15.65
CA LYS A 45 -1.39 16.19 17.03
C LYS A 45 -0.77 15.14 17.94
N VAL A 46 -0.30 14.02 17.40
CA VAL A 46 0.27 12.92 18.18
C VAL A 46 1.72 13.25 18.57
N HIS A 47 2.02 13.17 19.87
CA HIS A 47 3.36 13.38 20.40
C HIS A 47 3.67 12.37 21.50
N THR A 48 4.95 12.17 21.78
CA THR A 48 5.42 11.28 22.85
C THR A 48 4.81 11.67 24.21
N GLY A 49 4.62 10.68 25.08
CA GLY A 49 3.98 10.83 26.39
C GLY A 49 2.47 10.72 26.37
N MET A 50 1.82 10.67 25.20
CA MET A 50 0.38 10.41 25.10
C MET A 50 0.01 9.00 25.55
N THR A 51 -1.13 8.85 26.22
CA THR A 51 -1.67 7.52 26.52
C THR A 51 -2.27 6.88 25.27
N GLN A 52 -2.33 5.55 25.24
CA GLN A 52 -3.04 4.79 24.21
C GLN A 52 -4.46 5.32 23.92
N GLN A 53 -5.19 5.74 24.95
CA GLN A 53 -6.54 6.30 24.80
C GLN A 53 -6.55 7.64 24.07
N GLN A 54 -5.58 8.53 24.38
CA GLN A 54 -5.44 9.81 23.70
C GLN A 54 -5.08 9.63 22.22
N VAL A 55 -4.17 8.68 21.93
CA VAL A 55 -3.80 8.34 20.55
C VAL A 55 -5.02 7.79 19.80
N THR A 56 -5.78 6.86 20.39
CA THR A 56 -7.00 6.31 19.80
C THR A 56 -8.07 7.39 19.58
N TYR A 57 -8.17 8.39 20.45
CA TYR A 57 -9.10 9.50 20.26
C TYR A 57 -8.77 10.33 19.01
N ILE A 58 -7.47 10.50 18.71
CA ILE A 58 -7.01 11.30 17.57
C ILE A 58 -7.02 10.49 16.26
N LEU A 59 -6.48 9.28 16.29
CA LEU A 59 -6.22 8.46 15.09
C LEU A 59 -7.24 7.32 14.88
N GLY A 60 -8.13 7.11 15.85
CA GLY A 60 -8.97 5.91 15.90
C GLY A 60 -8.21 4.67 16.37
N SER A 61 -8.93 3.55 16.45
CA SER A 61 -8.35 2.26 16.82
C SER A 61 -7.42 1.76 15.70
N PRO A 62 -6.21 1.27 16.05
CA PRO A 62 -5.33 0.67 15.06
C PRO A 62 -5.96 -0.61 14.51
N LEU A 63 -5.84 -0.84 13.21
CA LEU A 63 -6.31 -2.10 12.61
C LEU A 63 -5.32 -3.26 12.82
N MET A 64 -4.08 -2.94 13.20
CA MET A 64 -3.04 -3.93 13.48
C MET A 64 -2.20 -3.53 14.68
N THR A 65 -2.01 -4.47 15.60
CA THR A 65 -1.11 -4.35 16.75
C THR A 65 -0.14 -5.53 16.74
N ASP A 66 1.04 -5.37 17.35
CA ASP A 66 2.00 -6.47 17.48
C ASP A 66 1.46 -7.55 18.43
N PRO A 67 1.26 -8.80 17.96
CA PRO A 67 0.79 -9.89 18.81
C PRO A 67 1.84 -10.43 19.78
N PHE A 68 3.13 -10.07 19.61
CA PHE A 68 4.23 -10.65 20.38
C PHE A 68 4.69 -9.80 21.59
N GLY A 69 3.91 -8.78 21.97
CA GLY A 69 4.08 -8.08 23.24
C GLY A 69 4.94 -6.81 23.22
N SER A 70 5.38 -6.31 22.05
CA SER A 70 6.14 -5.05 21.98
C SER A 70 5.31 -3.77 22.18
N SER A 71 4.03 -3.91 22.55
CA SER A 71 3.05 -2.81 22.64
C SER A 71 3.18 -1.81 21.48
N THR A 72 3.30 -2.33 20.25
CA THR A 72 3.44 -1.52 19.04
C THR A 72 2.16 -1.53 18.24
N TRP A 73 1.69 -0.35 17.86
CA TRP A 73 0.52 -0.15 17.01
C TRP A 73 0.97 0.26 15.62
N TYR A 74 0.31 -0.32 14.61
CA TYR A 74 0.57 -0.04 13.21
C TYR A 74 -0.66 0.59 12.57
N TYR A 75 -0.52 1.85 12.18
CA TYR A 75 -1.46 2.55 11.33
C TYR A 75 -0.91 2.51 9.90
N VAL A 76 -1.43 1.60 9.10
CA VAL A 76 -1.03 1.45 7.70
C VAL A 76 -2.14 2.02 6.84
N PHE A 77 -1.81 2.95 5.94
CA PHE A 77 -2.72 3.37 4.87
C PHE A 77 -2.15 2.88 3.54
N ARG A 78 -2.87 2.03 2.82
CA ARG A 78 -2.47 1.50 1.51
C ARG A 78 -3.54 1.80 0.47
N GLN A 79 -3.12 2.40 -0.63
CA GLN A 79 -3.98 2.74 -1.75
C GLN A 79 -3.41 2.14 -3.04
N GLU A 80 -4.23 1.33 -3.70
CA GLU A 80 -3.95 0.68 -4.97
C GLU A 80 -5.02 1.11 -5.98
N PRO A 81 -4.79 2.23 -6.69
CA PRO A 81 -5.69 2.66 -7.74
C PRO A 81 -5.56 1.75 -8.97
N GLY A 82 -6.64 1.57 -9.71
CA GLY A 82 -6.66 0.77 -10.94
C GLY A 82 -5.54 1.18 -11.90
N HIS A 83 -4.70 0.21 -12.28
CA HIS A 83 -3.58 0.38 -13.22
C HIS A 83 -2.53 1.42 -12.84
N LYS A 84 -2.53 1.93 -11.60
CA LYS A 84 -1.54 2.89 -11.08
C LYS A 84 -0.65 2.24 -10.02
N PRO A 85 0.55 2.79 -9.76
CA PRO A 85 1.41 2.31 -8.70
C PRO A 85 0.72 2.35 -7.33
N VAL A 86 0.97 1.31 -6.53
CA VAL A 86 0.55 1.26 -5.13
C VAL A 86 1.27 2.35 -4.35
N THR A 87 0.53 3.02 -3.49
CA THR A 87 1.08 3.92 -2.48
C THR A 87 0.74 3.38 -1.10
N GLN A 88 1.67 3.51 -0.16
CA GLN A 88 1.37 3.22 1.22
C GLN A 88 2.19 4.08 2.15
N GLN A 89 1.54 4.50 3.22
CA GLN A 89 2.12 5.16 4.37
C GLN A 89 1.99 4.24 5.58
N THR A 90 3.03 4.19 6.41
CA THR A 90 3.03 3.39 7.64
C THR A 90 3.48 4.27 8.78
N LEU A 91 2.56 4.47 9.73
CA LEU A 91 2.83 5.11 11.01
C LEU A 91 2.91 4.02 12.07
N LYS A 92 4.09 3.84 12.64
CA LYS A 92 4.37 2.90 13.73
C LYS A 92 4.50 3.67 15.03
N LEU A 93 3.68 3.30 16.01
CA LEU A 93 3.66 3.88 17.34
C LEU A 93 4.05 2.82 18.36
N THR A 94 5.07 3.08 19.18
CA THR A 94 5.51 2.14 20.21
C THR A 94 5.19 2.71 21.58
N PHE A 95 4.62 1.87 22.45
CA PHE A 95 4.21 2.25 23.79
C PHE A 95 5.07 1.55 24.84
N ASP A 96 5.22 2.17 26.01
CA ASP A 96 5.83 1.54 27.19
C ASP A 96 4.86 0.58 27.90
N SER A 97 5.32 -0.05 28.99
CA SER A 97 4.50 -0.93 29.83
C SER A 97 3.33 -0.23 30.52
N ASN A 98 3.38 1.10 30.65
CA ASN A 98 2.32 1.92 31.25
C ASN A 98 1.30 2.40 30.20
N GLY A 99 1.49 2.07 28.92
CA GLY A 99 0.61 2.50 27.83
C GLY A 99 0.87 3.92 27.33
N ASN A 100 2.05 4.49 27.61
CA ASN A 100 2.44 5.82 27.12
C ASN A 100 3.30 5.70 25.86
N LEU A 101 3.06 6.61 24.91
CA LEU A 101 3.73 6.63 23.61
C LEU A 101 5.20 7.04 23.77
N THR A 102 6.12 6.17 23.39
CA THR A 102 7.58 6.40 23.52
C THR A 102 8.26 6.69 22.19
N ALA A 103 7.77 6.12 21.08
CA ALA A 103 8.36 6.33 19.76
C ALA A 103 7.31 6.48 18.66
N ILE A 104 7.60 7.36 17.71
CA ILE A 104 6.78 7.67 16.54
C ILE A 104 7.66 7.52 15.30
N ASP A 105 7.33 6.58 14.42
CA ASP A 105 8.02 6.35 13.15
C ASP A 105 7.00 6.45 12.02
N ASN A 106 7.10 7.52 11.22
CA ASN A 106 6.19 7.81 10.12
C ASN A 106 6.92 7.66 8.78
N ARG A 107 6.50 6.67 7.99
CA ARG A 107 7.05 6.35 6.66
C ARG A 107 6.02 6.71 5.59
N PRO A 108 6.15 7.87 4.91
CA PRO A 108 5.10 8.42 4.05
C PRO A 108 4.99 7.76 2.66
N ARG A 109 5.94 6.92 2.25
CA ARG A 109 5.90 6.23 0.95
C ARG A 109 6.61 4.89 1.02
N LEU A 110 6.04 3.87 0.39
CA LEU A 110 6.79 2.68 0.00
C LEU A 110 7.94 3.11 -0.91
N THR A 111 9.17 3.06 -0.41
CA THR A 111 10.35 3.13 -1.28
C THR A 111 10.28 1.91 -2.19
N SER A 112 9.93 2.11 -3.46
CA SER A 112 10.07 1.06 -4.48
C SER A 112 11.56 0.74 -4.55
N GLN A 113 11.98 -0.35 -3.91
CA GLN A 113 13.24 -0.99 -4.28
C GLN A 113 13.04 -1.55 -5.68
N LYS A 114 13.46 -0.74 -6.66
CA LYS A 114 13.62 -1.15 -8.03
C LYS A 114 14.93 -1.96 -8.09
N ASN A 115 14.82 -3.29 -8.11
CA ASN A 115 15.88 -4.14 -8.66
C ASN A 115 15.87 -4.03 -10.18
#